data_AF-A0A948YEA1-F1
#
_entry.id   AF-A0A948YEA1-F1
#
_cell.length_a   1.000
_cell.length_b   1.000
_cell.length_c   1.000
_cell.angle_alpha   90.00
_cell.angle_beta   90.00
_cell.angle_gamma   90.00
#
_symmetry.space_group_name_H-M   'P 1'
#
loop_
_entity.id
_entity.type
_entity.pdbx_description
1 polymer ?
#
loop_
_entity_poly.entity_id
_entity_poly.type
_entity_poly.pdbx_seq_one_letter_code
_entity_poly.pdbx_strand_id
1 'polypeptide(L)'
;MFGIQKEILTFSYNGVIQENKNIFLLKSITDQLKNFTHTKPKGIVISLNGIEYNEDFNSLSLLIKQISLLSKKVDTSISFIDYNLSLYKILKTLTKNTSLKLFKNNSAARLFLDAKSFKEGIQVLVYDEDLQNSQKLSQELSYYGYSVTLAKNLTDFQQFNSEKRHDVVVTHSTLNLSLSSSNPQKKALSLSKNLIANLPVFM
;
A
#
# COMPACT_ATOMS: atom_id res chain seq x y z
N MET A 1 2.60 -32.28 3.59
CA MET A 1 3.24 -31.07 3.02
C MET A 1 2.66 -29.87 3.75
N PHE A 2 3.36 -29.36 4.78
CA PHE A 2 2.85 -28.26 5.62
C PHE A 2 3.24 -26.93 4.97
N GLY A 3 2.32 -26.31 4.25
CA GLY A 3 2.50 -24.95 3.74
C GLY A 3 2.24 -23.96 4.87
N ILE A 4 3.28 -23.23 5.30
CA ILE A 4 3.11 -22.12 6.24
C ILE A 4 2.30 -21.04 5.54
N GLN A 5 1.02 -20.91 5.88
CA GLN A 5 0.19 -19.80 5.40
C GLN A 5 0.71 -18.52 6.06
N LYS A 6 1.38 -17.67 5.27
CA LYS A 6 1.75 -16.33 5.75
C LYS A 6 0.47 -15.49 5.77
N GLU A 7 0.09 -14.98 6.94
CA GLU A 7 -1.14 -14.20 7.13
C GLU A 7 -0.90 -12.69 7.00
N ILE A 8 -1.96 -11.94 6.72
CA ILE A 8 -1.99 -10.48 6.88
C ILE A 8 -2.55 -10.19 8.27
N LEU A 9 -1.75 -9.53 9.11
CA LEU A 9 -2.19 -9.15 10.45
C LEU A 9 -3.10 -7.93 10.39
N THR A 10 -4.23 -7.97 11.09
CA THR A 10 -5.20 -6.86 11.13
C THR A 10 -5.29 -6.33 12.56
N PHE A 11 -5.13 -5.01 12.71
CA PHE A 11 -5.31 -4.31 13.98
C PHE A 11 -6.40 -3.26 13.82
N SER A 12 -7.34 -3.20 14.77
CA SER A 12 -8.38 -2.18 14.78
C SER A 12 -7.95 -0.99 15.63
N TYR A 13 -8.10 0.21 15.08
CA TYR A 13 -7.95 1.46 15.80
C TYR A 13 -9.30 2.18 15.77
N ASN A 14 -9.97 2.27 16.91
CA ASN A 14 -11.34 2.77 17.02
C ASN A 14 -11.45 4.01 17.92
N GLY A 15 -12.45 4.85 17.65
CA GLY A 15 -12.73 6.08 18.39
C GLY A 15 -11.76 7.22 18.08
N VAL A 16 -11.55 8.12 19.03
CA VAL A 16 -10.71 9.32 18.83
C VAL A 16 -9.22 8.97 18.74
N ILE A 17 -8.50 9.61 17.82
CA ILE A 17 -7.04 9.49 17.69
C ILE A 17 -6.35 10.29 18.79
N GLN A 18 -5.59 9.60 19.64
CA GLN A 18 -4.91 10.19 20.81
C GLN A 18 -3.57 9.49 21.05
N GLU A 19 -2.62 10.22 21.64
CA GLU A 19 -1.25 9.72 21.84
C GLU A 19 -1.18 8.42 22.67
N ASN A 20 -1.93 8.32 23.76
CA ASN A 20 -2.01 7.12 24.60
C ASN A 20 -2.49 5.87 23.81
N LYS A 21 -3.50 6.04 22.93
CA LYS A 21 -3.99 4.97 22.06
C LYS A 21 -2.99 4.61 20.96
N ASN A 22 -2.25 5.59 20.43
CA ASN A 22 -1.16 5.33 19.48
C ASN A 22 -0.10 4.43 20.10
N ILE A 23 0.31 4.72 21.35
CA ILE A 23 1.27 3.90 22.09
C ILE A 23 0.75 2.48 22.29
N PHE A 24 -0.53 2.33 22.66
CA PHE A 24 -1.14 1.01 22.84
C PHE A 24 -1.18 0.20 21.53
N LEU A 25 -1.54 0.84 20.41
CA LEU A 25 -1.52 0.20 19.09
C LEU A 25 -0.10 -0.27 18.74
N LEU A 26 0.91 0.59 18.89
CA LEU A 26 2.30 0.26 18.57
C LEU A 26 2.82 -0.90 19.41
N LYS A 27 2.50 -0.90 20.71
CA LYS A 27 2.84 -2.01 21.60
C LYS A 27 2.17 -3.30 21.14
N SER A 28 0.88 -3.26 20.82
CA SER A 28 0.12 -4.41 20.35
C SER A 28 0.70 -4.99 19.06
N ILE A 29 1.05 -4.15 18.09
CA ILE A 29 1.70 -4.59 16.85
C ILE A 29 3.06 -5.23 17.17
N THR A 30 3.87 -4.58 17.99
CA THR A 30 5.22 -5.06 18.33
C THR A 30 5.16 -6.39 19.08
N ASP A 31 4.24 -6.54 20.03
CA ASP A 31 4.07 -7.76 20.82
C ASP A 31 3.57 -8.91 19.94
N GLN A 32 2.60 -8.65 19.06
CA GLN A 32 2.12 -9.67 18.13
C GLN A 32 3.22 -10.12 17.15
N LEU A 33 4.08 -9.19 16.70
CA LEU A 33 5.20 -9.52 15.81
C LEU A 33 6.26 -10.41 16.48
N LYS A 34 6.38 -10.40 17.81
CA LYS A 34 7.28 -11.33 18.52
C LYS A 34 6.85 -12.80 18.35
N ASN A 35 5.57 -13.06 18.09
CA ASN A 35 5.06 -14.40 17.83
C ASN A 35 5.50 -14.94 16.45
N PHE A 36 6.03 -14.08 15.58
CA PHE A 36 6.52 -14.42 14.24
C PHE A 36 8.05 -14.57 14.25
N THR A 37 8.56 -15.61 14.92
CA THR A 37 10.01 -15.86 15.05
C THR A 37 10.65 -16.43 13.78
N HIS A 38 9.92 -17.24 13.01
CA HIS A 38 10.46 -17.99 11.87
C HIS A 38 9.91 -17.56 10.51
N THR A 39 8.78 -16.87 10.49
CA THR A 39 8.14 -16.41 9.24
C THR A 39 7.55 -15.04 9.43
N LYS A 40 7.87 -14.08 8.54
CA LYS A 40 7.24 -12.76 8.55
C LYS A 40 5.80 -12.83 8.01
N PRO A 41 4.86 -12.04 8.55
CA PRO A 41 3.54 -11.88 7.96
C PRO A 41 3.66 -11.26 6.56
N LYS A 42 2.66 -11.47 5.70
CA LYS A 42 2.64 -10.89 4.34
C LYS A 42 2.48 -9.37 4.37
N GLY A 43 1.85 -8.87 5.41
CA GLY A 43 1.68 -7.45 5.66
C GLY A 43 0.91 -7.21 6.95
N ILE A 44 0.85 -5.94 7.34
CA ILE A 44 0.07 -5.47 8.48
C ILE A 44 -0.92 -4.45 7.95
N VAL A 45 -2.19 -4.60 8.32
CA VAL A 45 -3.23 -3.61 8.06
C VAL A 45 -3.76 -3.06 9.37
N ILE A 46 -3.93 -1.75 9.44
CA ILE A 46 -4.53 -1.04 10.56
C ILE A 46 -5.86 -0.50 10.08
N SER A 47 -6.95 -1.09 10.56
CA SER A 47 -8.31 -0.66 10.26
C SER A 47 -8.63 0.57 11.09
N LEU A 48 -9.03 1.64 10.40
CA LEU A 48 -9.48 2.91 10.95
C LEU A 48 -11.01 3.01 10.95
N ASN A 49 -11.69 1.87 10.93
CA ASN A 49 -13.15 1.82 10.97
C ASN A 49 -13.65 2.39 12.30
N GLY A 50 -14.63 3.30 12.24
CA GLY A 50 -15.17 3.94 13.45
C GLY A 50 -14.21 4.91 14.14
N ILE A 51 -13.23 5.46 13.42
CA ILE A 51 -12.45 6.60 13.91
C ILE A 51 -13.25 7.90 13.79
N GLU A 52 -13.22 8.66 14.89
CA GLU A 52 -13.68 10.04 14.94
C GLU A 52 -12.45 10.96 14.89
N TYR A 53 -12.27 11.65 13.78
CA TYR A 53 -11.17 12.60 13.61
C TYR A 53 -11.64 13.99 14.05
N ASN A 54 -11.25 14.40 15.26
CA ASN A 54 -11.61 15.68 15.87
C ASN A 54 -10.64 16.81 15.47
N GLU A 55 -10.15 16.79 14.23
CA GLU A 55 -9.18 17.78 13.70
C GLU A 55 -7.83 17.88 14.44
N ASP A 56 -7.52 16.93 15.32
CA ASP A 56 -6.21 16.83 15.97
C ASP A 56 -5.15 16.28 15.01
N PHE A 57 -4.62 17.20 14.19
CA PHE A 57 -3.57 16.92 13.22
C PHE A 57 -2.27 16.43 13.89
N ASN A 58 -1.96 16.91 15.10
CA ASN A 58 -0.73 16.57 15.79
C ASN A 58 -0.73 15.10 16.21
N SER A 59 -1.82 14.63 16.82
CA SER A 59 -1.95 13.22 17.22
C SER A 59 -1.93 12.26 16.02
N LEU A 60 -2.58 12.64 14.91
CA LEU A 60 -2.57 11.83 13.68
C LEU A 60 -1.19 11.82 13.01
N SER A 61 -0.53 12.98 12.94
CA SER A 61 0.83 13.09 12.39
C SER A 61 1.82 12.26 13.21
N LEU A 62 1.71 12.31 14.54
CA LEU A 62 2.50 11.50 15.46
C LEU A 62 2.26 10.00 15.23
N LEU A 63 1.00 9.56 15.09
CA LEU A 63 0.67 8.17 14.74
C LEU A 63 1.36 7.74 13.44
N ILE A 64 1.23 8.52 12.37
CA ILE A 64 1.82 8.21 11.06
C ILE A 64 3.34 8.12 11.15
N LYS A 65 3.98 9.06 11.86
CA LYS A 65 5.43 9.05 12.07
C LYS A 65 5.87 7.79 12.81
N GLN A 66 5.18 7.43 13.89
CA GLN A 66 5.51 6.25 14.68
C GLN A 66 5.30 4.95 13.90
N ILE A 67 4.21 4.82 13.14
CA ILE A 67 3.93 3.64 12.32
C ILE A 67 4.91 3.53 11.14
N SER A 68 5.30 4.66 10.53
CA SER A 68 6.33 4.70 9.49
C SER A 68 7.68 4.22 10.02
N LEU A 69 8.09 4.67 11.21
CA LEU A 69 9.31 4.18 11.88
C LEU A 69 9.22 2.69 12.20
N LEU A 70 8.06 2.22 12.68
CA LEU A 70 7.83 0.81 12.95
C LEU A 70 7.96 -0.04 11.68
N SER A 71 7.33 0.37 10.57
CA SER A 71 7.39 -0.33 9.29
C SER A 71 8.82 -0.53 8.79
N LYS A 72 9.69 0.49 8.95
CA LYS A 72 11.12 0.38 8.65
C LYS A 72 11.85 -0.59 9.57
N LYS A 73 11.52 -0.58 10.88
CA LYS A 73 12.16 -1.46 11.87
C LYS A 73 11.84 -2.93 11.64
N VAL A 74 10.60 -3.24 11.25
CA VAL A 74 10.11 -4.63 11.13
C VAL A 74 10.22 -5.18 9.72
N ASP A 75 10.68 -4.37 8.75
CA ASP A 75 10.82 -4.74 7.33
C ASP A 75 9.57 -5.48 6.82
N THR A 76 8.40 -4.93 7.15
CA THR A 76 7.08 -5.45 6.79
C THR A 76 6.21 -4.27 6.37
N SER A 77 5.48 -4.42 5.26
CA SER A 77 4.59 -3.38 4.76
C SER A 77 3.43 -3.18 5.74
N ILE A 78 3.26 -1.93 6.20
CA ILE A 78 2.12 -1.53 7.03
C ILE A 78 1.21 -0.62 6.20
N SER A 79 -0.09 -0.86 6.26
CA SER A 79 -1.09 -0.11 5.50
C SER A 79 -2.27 0.29 6.38
N PHE A 80 -2.89 1.43 6.10
CA PHE A 80 -4.17 1.80 6.71
C PHE A 80 -5.34 1.37 5.84
N ILE A 81 -6.42 0.92 6.45
CA ILE A 81 -7.67 0.53 5.79
C ILE A 81 -8.91 1.11 6.46
N ASP A 82 -10.07 1.01 5.80
CA ASP A 82 -11.41 1.32 6.33
C ASP A 82 -11.62 2.77 6.81
N TYR A 83 -10.81 3.71 6.34
CA TYR A 83 -11.02 5.14 6.59
C TYR A 83 -12.18 5.71 5.74
N ASN A 84 -12.77 6.81 6.22
CA ASN A 84 -13.74 7.60 5.46
C ASN A 84 -13.04 8.53 4.44
N LEU A 85 -13.81 9.17 3.56
CA LEU A 85 -13.27 10.02 2.49
C LEU A 85 -12.53 11.25 3.02
N SER A 86 -13.05 11.89 4.07
CA SER A 86 -12.43 13.07 4.67
C SER A 86 -11.05 12.72 5.26
N LEU A 87 -10.97 11.63 6.02
CA LEU A 87 -9.73 11.14 6.60
C LEU A 87 -8.75 10.66 5.52
N TYR A 88 -9.23 10.03 4.43
CA TYR A 88 -8.38 9.66 3.29
C TYR A 88 -7.58 10.84 2.74
N LYS A 89 -8.22 12.00 2.52
CA LYS A 89 -7.53 13.19 1.98
C LYS A 89 -6.40 13.66 2.88
N ILE A 90 -6.62 13.63 4.19
CA ILE A 90 -5.61 14.00 5.21
C ILE A 90 -4.49 12.96 5.25
N LEU A 91 -4.84 11.67 5.31
CA LEU A 91 -3.89 10.56 5.29
C LEU A 91 -3.03 10.56 4.02
N LYS A 92 -3.63 10.76 2.84
CA LYS A 92 -2.91 10.83 1.55
C LYS A 92 -1.82 11.90 1.59
N THR A 93 -2.11 13.04 2.21
CA THR A 93 -1.15 14.14 2.37
C THR A 93 -0.04 13.78 3.38
N LEU A 94 -0.41 13.31 4.57
CA LEU A 94 0.54 12.99 5.64
C LEU A 94 1.45 11.80 5.33
N THR A 95 0.96 10.83 4.56
CA THR A 95 1.69 9.60 4.24
C THR A 95 2.53 9.68 2.96
N LYS A 96 2.40 10.74 2.15
CA LYS A 96 3.04 10.89 0.82
C LYS A 96 4.53 10.55 0.81
N ASN A 97 5.27 10.96 1.84
CA ASN A 97 6.72 10.75 1.96
C ASN A 97 7.10 9.56 2.86
N THR A 98 6.15 8.65 3.10
CA THR A 98 6.34 7.46 3.94
C THR A 98 6.22 6.19 3.10
N SER A 99 6.57 5.04 3.68
CA SER A 99 6.32 3.73 3.05
C SER A 99 4.93 3.17 3.34
N LEU A 100 4.09 3.90 4.09
CA LEU A 100 2.77 3.46 4.48
C LEU A 100 1.85 3.51 3.26
N LYS A 101 1.08 2.44 3.03
CA LYS A 101 0.09 2.37 1.95
C LYS A 101 -1.30 2.65 2.49
N LEU A 102 -2.19 3.15 1.66
CA LEU A 102 -3.58 3.37 2.01
C LEU A 102 -4.45 2.50 1.10
N PHE A 103 -5.38 1.74 1.66
CA PHE A 103 -6.36 0.99 0.88
C PHE A 103 -7.76 1.21 1.43
N LYS A 104 -8.77 1.34 0.57
CA LYS A 104 -10.14 1.59 1.05
C LYS A 104 -10.67 0.50 1.97
N ASN A 105 -10.32 -0.76 1.72
CA ASN A 105 -10.79 -1.92 2.47
C ASN A 105 -9.77 -3.08 2.43
N ASN A 106 -10.08 -4.17 3.15
CA ASN A 106 -9.24 -5.36 3.22
C ASN A 106 -9.04 -6.03 1.84
N SER A 107 -10.09 -6.12 1.01
CA SER A 107 -10.02 -6.74 -0.32
C SER A 107 -9.01 -6.03 -1.22
N ALA A 108 -9.05 -4.69 -1.25
CA ALA A 108 -8.06 -3.88 -1.96
C ALA A 108 -6.66 -4.11 -1.39
N ALA A 109 -6.48 -4.09 -0.06
CA ALA A 109 -5.17 -4.31 0.56
C ALA A 109 -4.57 -5.68 0.21
N ARG A 110 -5.38 -6.74 0.18
CA ARG A 110 -4.94 -8.10 -0.17
C ARG A 110 -4.35 -8.18 -1.57
N LEU A 111 -4.93 -7.46 -2.55
CA LEU A 111 -4.40 -7.46 -3.93
C LEU A 111 -2.92 -7.04 -3.98
N PHE A 112 -2.50 -6.13 -3.09
CA PHE A 112 -1.14 -5.58 -3.07
C PHE A 112 -0.21 -6.23 -2.03
N LEU A 113 -0.75 -6.69 -0.90
CA LEU A 113 0.05 -7.32 0.16
C LEU A 113 0.24 -8.81 -0.07
N ASP A 114 -0.64 -9.43 -0.85
CA ASP A 114 -0.66 -10.87 -1.08
C ASP A 114 -0.93 -11.22 -2.55
N ALA A 115 -0.22 -10.53 -3.44
CA ALA A 115 -0.37 -10.65 -4.89
C ALA A 115 -0.31 -12.09 -5.42
N LYS A 116 0.47 -12.97 -4.76
CA LYS A 116 0.69 -14.36 -5.20
C LYS A 116 -0.40 -15.34 -4.75
N SER A 117 -1.32 -14.92 -3.88
CA SER A 117 -2.36 -15.84 -3.35
C SER A 117 -3.65 -15.80 -4.13
N PHE A 118 -3.83 -14.82 -5.01
CA PHE A 118 -4.96 -14.77 -5.90
C PHE A 118 -4.66 -15.52 -7.19
N LYS A 119 -5.65 -16.26 -7.68
CA LYS A 119 -5.57 -16.98 -8.95
C LYS A 119 -5.58 -15.98 -10.12
N GLU A 120 -4.98 -16.36 -11.23
CA GLU A 120 -5.11 -15.67 -12.51
C GLU A 120 -6.60 -15.44 -12.82
N GLY A 121 -6.96 -14.24 -13.27
CA GLY A 121 -8.32 -13.94 -13.76
C GLY A 121 -9.19 -13.03 -12.88
N ILE A 122 -8.71 -12.54 -11.73
CA ILE A 122 -9.46 -11.52 -10.96
C ILE A 122 -9.58 -10.22 -11.77
N GLN A 123 -10.82 -9.76 -11.93
CA GLN A 123 -11.13 -8.49 -12.58
C GLN A 123 -11.16 -7.37 -11.55
N VAL A 124 -10.27 -6.40 -11.68
CA VAL A 124 -10.14 -5.27 -10.77
C VAL A 124 -10.54 -3.98 -11.47
N LEU A 125 -11.48 -3.25 -10.90
CA LEU A 125 -11.83 -1.89 -11.33
C LEU A 125 -11.04 -0.87 -10.50
N VAL A 126 -10.29 0.00 -11.15
CA VAL A 126 -9.49 1.05 -10.50
C VAL A 126 -10.06 2.42 -10.86
N TYR A 127 -10.27 3.24 -9.83
CA TYR A 127 -10.64 4.65 -9.99
C TYR A 127 -10.11 5.51 -8.84
N ASP A 128 -9.51 6.64 -9.15
CA ASP A 128 -9.17 7.70 -8.20
C ASP A 128 -9.36 9.05 -8.91
N GLU A 129 -9.72 10.10 -8.17
CA GLU A 129 -9.83 11.46 -8.70
C GLU A 129 -8.48 11.94 -9.29
N ASP A 130 -7.38 11.46 -8.73
CA ASP A 130 -6.02 11.69 -9.21
C ASP A 130 -5.63 10.62 -10.25
N LEU A 131 -5.64 11.00 -11.53
CA LEU A 131 -5.33 10.12 -12.65
C LEU A 131 -3.92 9.50 -12.56
N GLN A 132 -2.94 10.23 -12.01
CA GLN A 132 -1.60 9.68 -11.86
C GLN A 132 -1.57 8.56 -10.81
N ASN A 133 -2.32 8.73 -9.72
CA ASN A 133 -2.46 7.70 -8.70
C ASN A 133 -3.20 6.46 -9.24
N SER A 134 -4.28 6.65 -9.99
CA SER A 134 -5.04 5.53 -10.58
C SER A 134 -4.22 4.77 -11.63
N GLN A 135 -3.41 5.46 -12.44
CA GLN A 135 -2.44 4.83 -13.35
C GLN A 135 -1.36 4.04 -12.60
N LYS A 136 -0.83 4.59 -11.49
CA LYS A 136 0.16 3.87 -10.68
C LYS A 136 -0.41 2.59 -10.08
N LEU A 137 -1.62 2.66 -9.53
CA LEU A 137 -2.33 1.50 -8.99
C LEU A 137 -2.58 0.44 -10.05
N SER A 138 -3.05 0.84 -11.23
CA SER A 138 -3.37 -0.09 -12.32
C SER A 138 -2.11 -0.77 -12.87
N GLN A 139 -1.01 -0.05 -13.03
CA GLN A 139 0.26 -0.62 -13.46
C GLN A 139 0.79 -1.67 -12.48
N GLU A 140 0.76 -1.39 -11.18
CA GLU A 140 1.20 -2.34 -10.16
C GLU A 140 0.32 -3.61 -10.13
N LEU A 141 -0.99 -3.45 -10.24
CA LEU A 141 -1.92 -4.58 -10.30
C LEU A 141 -1.74 -5.43 -11.56
N SER A 142 -1.55 -4.79 -12.72
CA SER A 142 -1.25 -5.50 -13.97
C SER A 142 0.09 -6.24 -13.89
N TYR A 143 1.10 -5.66 -13.22
CA TYR A 143 2.38 -6.33 -12.98
C TYR A 143 2.22 -7.60 -12.12
N TYR A 144 1.26 -7.61 -11.19
CA TYR A 144 0.91 -8.80 -10.42
C TYR A 144 0.05 -9.82 -11.19
N GLY A 145 -0.34 -9.52 -12.44
CA GLY A 145 -1.10 -10.43 -13.30
C GLY A 145 -2.63 -10.31 -13.18
N TYR A 146 -3.13 -9.25 -12.55
CA TYR A 146 -4.58 -9.00 -12.49
C TYR A 146 -5.12 -8.42 -13.79
N SER A 147 -6.40 -8.70 -14.09
CA SER A 147 -7.10 -8.04 -15.19
C SER A 147 -7.65 -6.70 -14.73
N VAL A 148 -7.02 -5.60 -15.15
CA VAL A 148 -7.33 -4.27 -14.61
C VAL A 148 -8.14 -3.45 -15.61
N THR A 149 -9.31 -2.99 -15.18
CA THR A 149 -10.09 -1.94 -15.87
C THR A 149 -9.83 -0.60 -15.18
N LEU A 150 -9.29 0.36 -15.91
CA LEU A 150 -9.06 1.73 -15.41
C LEU A 150 -10.19 2.65 -15.87
N ALA A 151 -10.98 3.17 -14.92
CA ALA A 151 -11.96 4.21 -15.20
C ALA A 151 -11.26 5.57 -15.31
N LYS A 152 -11.51 6.33 -16.39
CA LYS A 152 -10.85 7.62 -16.63
C LYS A 152 -11.52 8.78 -15.88
N ASN A 153 -12.81 8.65 -15.60
CA ASN A 153 -13.63 9.66 -14.96
C ASN A 153 -14.71 8.99 -14.09
N LEU A 154 -15.46 9.81 -13.35
CA LEU A 154 -16.50 9.32 -12.44
C LEU A 154 -17.63 8.61 -13.20
N THR A 155 -18.00 9.09 -14.38
CA THR A 155 -19.06 8.51 -15.22
C THR A 155 -18.67 7.11 -15.69
N ASP A 156 -17.46 6.95 -16.22
CA ASP A 156 -16.88 5.65 -16.60
C ASP A 156 -16.88 4.69 -15.40
N PHE A 157 -16.47 5.18 -14.23
CA PHE A 157 -16.45 4.39 -13.01
C PHE A 157 -17.84 3.91 -12.62
N GLN A 158 -18.84 4.79 -12.65
CA GLN A 158 -20.23 4.44 -12.35
C GLN A 158 -20.77 3.40 -13.34
N GLN A 159 -20.48 3.57 -14.64
CA GLN A 159 -20.87 2.63 -15.67
C GLN A 159 -20.24 1.25 -15.43
N PHE A 160 -18.92 1.17 -15.30
CA PHE A 160 -18.22 -0.12 -15.10
C PHE A 160 -18.62 -0.79 -13.79
N ASN A 161 -18.80 -0.02 -12.71
CA ASN A 161 -19.24 -0.56 -11.43
C ASN A 161 -20.68 -1.09 -11.48
N SER A 162 -21.54 -0.51 -12.32
CA SER A 162 -22.92 -0.99 -12.52
C SER A 162 -23.00 -2.33 -13.27
N GLU A 163 -22.01 -2.62 -14.12
CA GLU A 163 -21.93 -3.87 -14.88
C GLU A 163 -21.62 -5.09 -14.00
N LYS A 164 -21.15 -4.89 -12.76
CA LYS A 164 -20.80 -5.96 -11.79
C LYS A 164 -19.90 -7.07 -12.34
N ARG A 165 -19.07 -6.73 -13.34
CA ARG A 165 -18.09 -7.66 -13.95
C ARG A 165 -16.81 -7.79 -13.13
N HIS A 166 -16.55 -6.82 -12.25
CA HIS A 166 -15.33 -6.73 -11.45
C HIS A 166 -15.52 -7.35 -10.07
N ASP A 167 -14.57 -8.18 -9.66
CA ASP A 167 -14.56 -8.85 -8.36
C ASP A 167 -14.15 -7.89 -7.23
N VAL A 168 -13.23 -6.97 -7.53
CA VAL A 168 -12.69 -6.02 -6.56
C VAL A 168 -12.65 -4.62 -7.15
N VAL A 169 -13.10 -3.65 -6.35
CA VAL A 169 -13.06 -2.23 -6.68
C VAL A 169 -12.00 -1.54 -5.82
N VAL A 170 -11.01 -0.93 -6.47
CA VAL A 170 -9.95 -0.16 -5.85
C VAL A 170 -10.22 1.32 -6.08
N THR A 171 -10.68 1.98 -5.03
CA THR A 171 -10.82 3.43 -4.95
C THR A 171 -10.12 3.96 -3.72
N HIS A 172 -9.87 5.27 -3.66
CA HIS A 172 -9.34 5.95 -2.46
C HIS A 172 -8.17 5.20 -1.83
N SER A 173 -7.23 4.76 -2.66
CA SER A 173 -6.10 3.92 -2.27
C SER A 173 -4.82 4.56 -2.78
N THR A 174 -3.70 4.42 -2.08
CA THR A 174 -2.41 4.95 -2.51
C THR A 174 -1.27 3.99 -2.23
N LEU A 175 -0.40 3.89 -3.22
CA LEU A 175 0.91 3.27 -3.08
C LEU A 175 1.92 4.41 -2.89
N ASN A 176 2.45 4.58 -1.68
CA ASN A 176 3.50 5.56 -1.42
C ASN A 176 4.89 4.97 -1.76
N LEU A 177 5.95 5.40 -1.08
CA LEU A 177 7.32 4.93 -1.33
C LEU A 177 7.44 3.43 -1.02
N SER A 178 8.26 2.71 -1.79
CA SER A 178 8.61 1.35 -1.41
C SER A 178 9.58 1.37 -0.24
N LEU A 179 9.52 0.38 0.65
CA LEU A 179 10.50 0.24 1.73
C LEU A 179 11.95 0.15 1.19
N SER A 180 12.12 -0.29 -0.07
CA SER A 180 13.41 -0.39 -0.77
C SER A 180 13.92 0.90 -1.41
N SER A 181 13.14 1.99 -1.44
CA SER A 181 13.52 3.23 -2.15
C SER A 181 14.35 4.21 -1.30
N SER A 182 14.94 3.78 -0.19
CA SER A 182 15.91 4.59 0.58
C SER A 182 17.32 4.57 -0.02
N ASN A 183 17.43 4.66 -1.35
CA ASN A 183 18.66 4.98 -2.06
C ASN A 183 18.32 5.91 -3.23
N PRO A 184 18.54 7.24 -3.11
CA PRO A 184 18.56 8.11 -4.27
C PRO A 184 19.93 7.95 -4.95
N GLN A 185 20.21 6.77 -5.49
CA GLN A 185 21.18 6.64 -6.56
C GLN A 185 20.38 6.24 -7.79
N LYS A 186 20.07 7.25 -8.60
CA LYS A 186 20.01 7.05 -10.05
C LYS A 186 21.28 6.28 -10.41
N LYS A 187 21.19 4.96 -10.61
CA LYS A 187 22.17 4.25 -11.43
C LYS A 187 21.94 4.77 -12.84
N ALA A 188 22.49 5.96 -13.11
CA ALA A 188 22.90 6.28 -14.45
C ALA A 188 23.81 5.12 -14.86
N LEU A 189 23.39 4.37 -15.86
CA LEU A 189 24.25 3.44 -16.57
C LEU A 189 25.37 4.28 -17.17
N SER A 190 26.45 4.52 -16.40
CA SER A 190 27.68 5.03 -16.95
C SER A 190 28.28 3.87 -17.74
N LEU A 191 27.94 3.80 -19.02
CA LEU A 191 28.73 3.04 -19.99
C LEU A 191 30.18 3.52 -19.84
N SER A 192 31.02 2.67 -19.26
CA SER A 192 32.45 2.94 -19.17
C SER A 192 32.97 3.07 -20.59
N LYS A 193 33.54 4.23 -20.93
CA LYS A 193 34.13 4.53 -22.24
C LYS A 193 35.23 3.54 -22.68
N ASN A 194 35.66 2.64 -21.80
CA ASN A 194 36.64 1.59 -22.09
C ASN A 194 36.07 0.35 -22.80
N LEU A 195 34.76 0.26 -23.02
CA LEU A 195 34.12 -0.86 -23.75
C LEU A 195 33.95 -0.61 -25.26
N ILE A 196 34.31 0.58 -25.75
CA ILE A 196 34.15 0.96 -27.18
C ILE A 196 35.45 0.74 -27.98
N ALA A 197 36.56 0.36 -27.35
CA ALA A 197 37.85 0.26 -28.03
C ALA A 197 38.11 -1.06 -28.78
N ASN A 198 37.26 -2.09 -28.64
CA ASN A 198 37.50 -3.42 -29.24
C ASN A 198 36.33 -3.90 -30.12
N LEU A 199 35.67 -2.99 -30.85
CA LEU A 199 34.83 -3.40 -31.98
C LEU A 199 35.73 -3.54 -33.22
N PRO A 200 35.85 -4.74 -33.82
CA PRO A 200 36.55 -4.88 -35.08
C PRO A 200 35.81 -4.09 -36.16
N VAL A 201 36.50 -3.11 -36.75
CA VAL A 201 36.01 -2.44 -37.96
C VAL A 201 36.12 -3.45 -39.09
N PHE A 202 35.00 -3.97 -39.54
CA PHE A 202 34.91 -4.60 -40.85
C PHE A 202 34.69 -3.50 -41.88
N MET A 203 35.78 -3.08 -42.54
CA MET A 203 35.87 -2.67 -43.95
C MET A 203 37.32 -2.27 -44.26
#